data_AF-A0A9P7DDU0-F1
#
_entry.id   AF-A0A9P7DDU0-F1
#
_cell.length_a   1.000
_cell.length_b   1.000
_cell.length_c   1.000
_cell.angle_alpha   90.00
_cell.angle_beta   90.00
_cell.angle_gamma   90.00
#
_symmetry.space_group_name_H-M   'P 1'
#
loop_
_entity.id
_entity.type
_entity.pdbx_description
1 polymer ?
#
loop_
_entity_poly.entity_id
_entity_poly.type
_entity_poly.pdbx_seq_one_letter_code
_entity_poly.pdbx_strand_id
1 'polypeptide(L)'
;MQTNANLSAISGIISTLQSIQSLSDVVGQEVSSQNGVNYRRRQRNEMQFTIVRSKNYSSRLPTEILAQIFLCCIPEGNWKPVPRRAPMLLTAVCRRWREVALDIPDLWRRLQFNAGYGDWQKRALCYDSCLKRSRGRQLSLTLECYDDNLTELQSLLRPYVNQVSSLTVRIFSGICCPLAAADFGGLNEFVIHGFYPVLAVSESIGQLPPNVRSLKLKNVALTVHVLSSFKPLSWAGLTNLELILDGPNPFAQLLRRCPNLSSLTIVGKFTAIQTSKAFIHPKLQTFRISGNLHVDSIDKFKAITLPNLRAFEARNTGQWPHEDFKAFLTRSQCRLESLLFSGGVVITNGQRAEYVALFPSLELSTNPMRSGIFI
;
A
#
# COMPACT_ATOMS: atom_id res chain seq x y z
N MET A 1 -27.84 3.49 33.51
CA MET A 1 -27.86 4.89 33.04
C MET A 1 -26.46 5.51 32.88
N GLN A 2 -25.53 5.33 33.82
CA GLN A 2 -24.15 5.86 33.73
C GLN A 2 -23.31 5.33 32.54
N THR A 3 -23.50 4.08 32.13
CA THR A 3 -22.80 3.46 30.99
C THR A 3 -23.17 4.10 29.65
N ASN A 4 -24.44 4.41 29.41
CA ASN A 4 -24.89 5.06 28.16
C ASN A 4 -24.40 6.52 28.04
N ALA A 5 -24.33 7.25 29.16
CA ALA A 5 -23.80 8.62 29.20
C ALA A 5 -22.28 8.66 28.93
N ASN A 6 -21.54 7.65 29.39
CA ASN A 6 -20.12 7.51 29.10
C ASN A 6 -19.88 7.15 27.63
N LEU A 7 -20.69 6.26 27.05
CA LEU A 7 -20.60 5.89 25.63
C LEU A 7 -20.93 7.08 24.70
N SER A 8 -21.95 7.89 25.04
CA SER A 8 -22.26 9.11 24.28
C SER A 8 -21.16 10.15 24.38
N ALA A 9 -20.53 10.30 25.55
CA ALA A 9 -19.40 11.22 25.73
C ALA A 9 -18.16 10.76 24.94
N ILE A 10 -17.87 9.46 24.94
CA ILE A 10 -16.77 8.86 24.15
C ILE A 10 -17.00 9.06 22.65
N SER A 11 -18.21 8.75 22.17
CA SER A 11 -18.62 8.97 20.77
C SER A 11 -18.50 10.44 20.38
N GLY A 12 -18.94 11.35 21.26
CA GLY A 12 -18.79 12.79 21.07
C GLY A 12 -17.33 13.23 20.93
N ILE A 13 -16.42 12.72 21.76
CA ILE A 13 -14.98 13.02 21.68
C ILE A 13 -14.39 12.50 20.36
N ILE A 14 -14.71 11.27 19.95
CA ILE A 14 -14.21 10.67 18.71
C ILE A 14 -14.69 11.46 17.48
N SER A 15 -16.00 11.71 17.38
CA SER A 15 -16.59 12.47 16.29
C SER A 15 -15.96 13.86 16.16
N THR A 16 -15.75 14.50 17.31
CA THR A 16 -15.11 15.81 17.39
C THR A 16 -13.66 15.79 16.88
N LEU A 17 -12.85 14.80 17.30
CA LEU A 17 -11.47 14.66 16.84
C LEU A 17 -11.39 14.33 15.35
N GLN A 18 -12.30 13.49 14.86
CA GLN A 18 -12.41 13.16 13.44
C GLN A 18 -12.79 14.38 12.59
N SER A 19 -13.71 15.23 13.06
CA SER A 19 -14.04 16.50 12.39
C SER A 19 -12.84 17.45 12.31
N ILE A 20 -12.01 17.53 13.36
CA ILE A 20 -10.79 18.35 13.31
C ILE A 20 -9.80 17.79 12.26
N GLN A 21 -9.66 16.47 12.21
CA GLN A 21 -8.77 15.82 11.25
C GLN A 21 -9.26 16.00 9.81
N SER A 22 -10.55 15.80 9.53
CA SER A 22 -11.13 15.95 8.19
C SER A 22 -11.04 17.38 7.66
N LEU A 23 -11.26 18.38 8.53
CA LEU A 23 -11.04 19.79 8.19
C LEU A 23 -9.57 20.11 7.88
N SER A 24 -8.63 19.28 8.33
CA SER A 24 -7.20 19.40 7.99
C SER A 24 -6.83 18.73 6.67
N ASP A 25 -7.62 17.76 6.18
CA ASP A 25 -7.41 17.09 4.89
C ASP A 25 -7.82 17.97 3.71
N VAL A 26 -8.98 18.64 3.81
CA VAL A 26 -9.48 19.58 2.78
C VAL A 26 -8.49 20.74 2.55
N VAL A 27 -7.85 21.22 3.62
CA VAL A 27 -6.89 22.34 3.55
C VAL A 27 -5.57 21.96 2.90
N GLY A 28 -5.16 20.69 2.99
CA GLY A 28 -3.92 20.21 2.36
C GLY A 28 -3.94 20.33 0.84
N GLN A 29 -5.13 20.45 0.23
CA GLN A 29 -5.32 20.58 -1.21
C GLN A 29 -5.45 22.03 -1.70
N GLU A 30 -5.74 23.01 -0.83
CA GLU A 30 -6.06 24.41 -1.22
C GLU A 30 -4.97 25.46 -0.89
N VAL A 31 -3.74 25.05 -0.54
CA VAL A 31 -2.70 25.99 -0.10
C VAL A 31 -2.04 26.72 -1.29
N SER A 32 -2.72 27.71 -1.87
CA SER A 32 -2.12 28.67 -2.83
C SER A 32 -2.75 30.08 -2.83
N SER A 33 -3.62 30.46 -1.88
CA SER A 33 -4.25 31.80 -1.89
C SER A 33 -4.30 32.50 -0.52
N GLN A 34 -4.29 33.84 -0.52
CA GLN A 34 -4.32 34.75 0.66
C GLN A 34 -5.49 34.50 1.65
N ASN A 35 -6.53 33.77 1.23
CA ASN A 35 -7.61 33.27 2.10
C ASN A 35 -7.14 32.28 3.18
N GLY A 36 -5.95 31.68 3.04
CA GLY A 36 -5.42 30.70 3.98
C GLY A 36 -5.12 31.22 5.38
N VAL A 37 -4.81 32.52 5.56
CA VAL A 37 -4.42 33.08 6.87
C VAL A 37 -5.63 33.31 7.79
N ASN A 38 -6.71 33.89 7.25
CA ASN A 38 -7.95 34.11 8.00
C ASN A 38 -8.66 32.78 8.33
N TYR A 39 -8.60 31.82 7.41
CA TYR A 39 -9.10 30.46 7.64
C TYR A 39 -8.30 29.73 8.74
N ARG A 40 -6.96 29.85 8.77
CA ARG A 40 -6.11 29.31 9.85
C ARG A 40 -6.43 29.88 11.23
N ARG A 41 -6.80 31.17 11.32
CA ARG A 41 -7.21 31.82 12.58
C ARG A 41 -8.58 31.32 13.06
N ARG A 42 -9.58 31.25 12.17
CA ARG A 42 -10.92 30.71 12.50
C ARG A 42 -10.84 29.26 12.97
N GLN A 43 -10.05 28.42 12.30
CA GLN A 43 -9.78 27.05 12.73
C GLN A 43 -9.02 26.95 14.06
N ARG A 44 -8.07 27.87 14.34
CA ARG A 44 -7.38 27.89 15.64
C ARG A 44 -8.39 28.10 16.76
N ASN A 45 -9.34 29.01 16.56
CA ASN A 45 -10.41 29.29 17.51
C ASN A 45 -11.38 28.12 17.63
N GLU A 46 -11.82 27.51 16.52
CA GLU A 46 -12.69 26.31 16.54
C GLU A 46 -12.01 25.11 17.23
N MET A 47 -10.74 24.84 16.93
CA MET A 47 -9.95 23.82 17.63
C MET A 47 -9.80 24.14 19.12
N GLN A 48 -9.63 25.42 19.48
CA GLN A 48 -9.50 25.84 20.87
C GLN A 48 -10.82 25.67 21.64
N PHE A 49 -11.97 26.04 21.06
CA PHE A 49 -13.31 25.78 21.63
C PHE A 49 -13.57 24.28 21.80
N THR A 50 -13.13 23.49 20.83
CA THR A 50 -13.33 22.05 20.78
C THR A 50 -12.44 21.30 21.79
N ILE A 51 -11.18 21.71 21.91
CA ILE A 51 -10.24 21.25 22.94
C ILE A 51 -10.77 21.57 24.35
N VAL A 52 -11.39 22.73 24.54
CA VAL A 52 -12.00 23.13 25.82
C VAL A 52 -13.20 22.23 26.18
N ARG A 53 -14.07 21.87 25.22
CA ARG A 53 -15.16 20.89 25.46
C ARG A 53 -14.63 19.49 25.80
N SER A 54 -13.59 19.03 25.10
CA SER A 54 -12.94 17.73 25.35
C SER A 54 -12.22 17.66 26.72
N LYS A 55 -11.62 18.77 27.18
CA LYS A 55 -10.95 18.87 28.48
C LYS A 55 -11.85 18.54 29.68
N ASN A 56 -13.14 18.90 29.62
CA ASN A 56 -14.07 18.72 30.75
C ASN A 56 -14.52 17.26 30.96
N TYR A 57 -14.61 16.45 29.88
CA TYR A 57 -15.02 15.05 29.97
C TYR A 57 -13.83 14.09 30.16
N SER A 58 -12.67 14.46 29.62
CA SER A 58 -11.51 13.57 29.59
C SER A 58 -10.68 13.55 30.88
N SER A 59 -10.92 14.46 31.82
CA SER A 59 -10.32 14.42 33.16
C SER A 59 -10.84 13.26 34.02
N ARG A 60 -11.96 12.63 33.64
CA ARG A 60 -12.62 11.57 34.42
C ARG A 60 -12.52 10.16 33.81
N LEU A 61 -12.08 10.03 32.56
CA LEU A 61 -11.91 8.72 31.92
C LEU A 61 -10.68 8.01 32.48
N PRO A 62 -10.69 6.69 32.70
CA PRO A 62 -9.48 5.90 32.98
C PRO A 62 -8.47 5.98 31.83
N THR A 63 -7.19 5.73 32.14
CA THR A 63 -6.09 5.80 31.15
C THR A 63 -6.27 4.79 30.02
N GLU A 64 -6.79 3.61 30.34
CA GLU A 64 -7.04 2.50 29.41
C GLU A 64 -8.09 2.87 28.37
N ILE A 65 -9.18 3.50 28.81
CA ILE A 65 -10.25 3.97 27.94
C ILE A 65 -9.75 5.11 27.06
N LEU A 66 -8.98 6.03 27.63
CA LEU A 66 -8.38 7.12 26.86
C LEU A 66 -7.40 6.60 25.79
N ALA A 67 -6.62 5.56 26.11
CA ALA A 67 -5.73 4.90 25.17
C ALA A 67 -6.49 4.25 24.01
N GLN A 68 -7.59 3.55 24.30
CA GLN A 68 -8.45 2.96 23.27
C GLN A 68 -9.02 4.05 22.33
N ILE A 69 -9.51 5.15 22.89
CA ILE A 69 -9.99 6.30 22.10
C ILE A 69 -8.88 6.82 21.18
N PHE A 70 -7.66 6.98 21.70
CA PHE A 70 -6.53 7.49 20.92
C PHE A 70 -6.16 6.58 19.75
N LEU A 71 -6.18 5.26 19.96
CA LEU A 71 -5.94 4.28 18.90
C LEU A 71 -7.02 4.34 17.81
N CYS A 72 -8.29 4.58 18.17
CA CYS A 72 -9.38 4.80 17.21
C CYS A 72 -9.28 6.13 16.44
N CYS A 73 -8.47 7.08 16.91
CA CYS A 73 -8.28 8.37 16.27
C CYS A 73 -7.10 8.41 15.29
N ILE A 74 -6.32 7.33 15.14
CA ILE A 74 -5.20 7.29 14.20
C ILE A 74 -5.75 7.20 12.77
N PRO A 75 -5.25 8.01 11.82
CA PRO A 75 -5.59 7.84 10.41
C PRO A 75 -5.26 6.44 9.89
N GLU A 76 -6.03 5.97 8.92
CA GLU A 76 -5.68 4.75 8.19
C GLU A 76 -4.36 4.96 7.43
N GLY A 77 -3.46 3.96 7.50
CA GLY A 77 -2.15 4.01 6.84
C GLY A 77 -1.08 4.77 7.63
N ASN A 78 -0.05 5.22 6.91
CA ASN A 78 1.08 5.96 7.48
C ASN A 78 0.77 7.45 7.51
N TRP A 79 1.07 8.12 8.62
CA TRP A 79 0.68 9.51 8.84
C TRP A 79 1.89 10.43 9.03
N LYS A 80 1.74 11.71 8.65
CA LYS A 80 2.75 12.75 8.83
C LYS A 80 2.63 13.36 10.23
N PRO A 81 3.73 13.57 10.98
CA PRO A 81 3.70 14.19 12.31
C PRO A 81 3.45 15.70 12.21
N VAL A 82 2.22 16.08 11.87
CA VAL A 82 1.77 17.47 11.78
C VAL A 82 0.91 17.82 12.99
N PRO A 83 1.05 19.02 13.60
CA PRO A 83 0.36 19.36 14.85
C PRO A 83 -1.16 19.19 14.88
N ARG A 84 -1.82 19.21 13.71
CA ARG A 84 -3.28 19.19 13.56
C ARG A 84 -3.86 17.79 13.30
N ARG A 85 -3.04 16.75 13.30
CA ARG A 85 -3.49 15.36 13.09
C ARG A 85 -3.08 14.48 14.25
N ALA A 86 -3.85 13.43 14.53
CA ALA A 86 -3.39 12.42 15.46
C ALA A 86 -2.13 11.72 14.91
N PRO A 87 -1.20 11.30 15.79
CA PRO A 87 -1.23 11.44 17.24
C PRO A 87 -0.77 12.80 17.77
N MET A 88 -0.21 13.69 16.94
CA MET A 88 0.30 15.01 17.38
C MET A 88 -0.77 15.86 18.07
N LEU A 89 -1.97 15.90 17.50
CA LEU A 89 -3.10 16.65 18.05
C LEU A 89 -3.42 16.20 19.47
N LEU A 90 -3.35 14.89 19.73
CA LEU A 90 -3.63 14.32 21.06
C LEU A 90 -2.63 14.84 22.10
N THR A 91 -1.37 15.03 21.71
CA THR A 91 -0.32 15.60 22.58
C THR A 91 -0.48 17.10 22.86
N ALA A 92 -1.37 17.79 22.16
CA ALA A 92 -1.58 19.24 22.25
C ALA A 92 -2.84 19.64 23.06
N VAL A 93 -3.72 18.70 23.41
CA VAL A 93 -5.00 18.99 24.08
C VAL A 93 -4.80 19.45 25.53
N CYS A 94 -4.22 18.59 26.38
CA CYS A 94 -3.91 18.89 27.78
C CYS A 94 -2.72 18.05 28.27
N ARG A 95 -2.19 18.36 29.46
CA ARG A 95 -1.04 17.64 30.04
C ARG A 95 -1.29 16.14 30.15
N ARG A 96 -2.45 15.73 30.68
CA ARG A 96 -2.82 14.32 30.83
C ARG A 96 -2.86 13.57 29.48
N TRP A 97 -3.48 14.15 28.46
CA TRP A 97 -3.54 13.53 27.13
C TRP A 97 -2.16 13.38 26.52
N ARG A 98 -1.29 14.38 26.72
CA ARG A 98 0.10 14.30 26.30
C ARG A 98 0.80 13.14 26.97
N GLU A 99 0.74 13.03 28.30
CA GLU A 99 1.38 11.94 29.04
C GLU A 99 0.90 10.58 28.55
N VAL A 100 -0.41 10.39 28.40
CA VAL A 100 -1.00 9.14 27.90
C VAL A 100 -0.62 8.85 26.44
N ALA A 101 -0.74 9.82 25.53
CA ALA A 101 -0.41 9.62 24.12
C ALA A 101 1.09 9.34 23.89
N LEU A 102 1.96 9.98 24.67
CA LEU A 102 3.41 9.73 24.60
C LEU A 102 3.78 8.33 25.11
N ASP A 103 2.99 7.75 26.02
CA ASP A 103 3.26 6.44 26.61
C ASP A 103 2.72 5.26 25.78
N ILE A 104 1.86 5.49 24.78
CA ILE A 104 1.28 4.44 23.93
C ILE A 104 2.15 4.23 22.69
N PRO A 105 2.99 3.16 22.61
CA PRO A 105 3.96 3.03 21.52
C PRO A 105 3.30 2.77 20.17
N ASP A 106 2.12 2.14 20.18
CA ASP A 106 1.36 1.81 18.98
C ASP A 106 0.90 3.02 18.18
N LEU A 107 0.74 4.19 18.83
CA LEU A 107 0.47 5.45 18.16
C LEU A 107 1.60 5.87 17.21
N TRP A 108 2.83 5.39 17.44
CA TRP A 108 4.07 5.90 16.84
C TRP A 108 4.69 4.99 15.79
N ARG A 109 4.00 3.91 15.38
CA ARG A 109 4.55 2.87 14.50
C ARG A 109 4.38 3.14 12.99
N ARG A 110 3.45 4.01 12.61
CA ARG A 110 3.03 4.22 11.21
C ARG A 110 3.36 5.63 10.74
N LEU A 111 4.58 5.85 10.26
CA LEU A 111 5.10 7.20 10.03
C LEU A 111 5.31 7.48 8.55
N GLN A 112 5.04 8.72 8.15
CA GLN A 112 5.36 9.24 6.82
C GLN A 112 6.37 10.37 6.95
N PHE A 113 7.53 10.19 6.31
CA PHE A 113 8.64 11.13 6.28
C PHE A 113 8.69 11.82 4.92
N ASN A 114 8.82 13.13 4.97
CA ASN A 114 9.11 13.96 3.81
C ASN A 114 10.51 14.53 3.96
N ALA A 115 11.40 14.16 3.02
CA ALA A 115 12.78 14.62 2.95
C ALA A 115 12.95 15.92 2.14
N GLY A 116 11.97 16.32 1.34
CA GLY A 116 12.03 17.54 0.50
C GLY A 116 11.62 18.82 1.25
N TYR A 117 11.98 19.99 0.69
CA TYR A 117 11.56 21.36 1.03
C TYR A 117 11.36 21.75 2.51
N GLY A 118 12.12 22.73 3.01
CA GLY A 118 11.98 23.34 4.33
C GLY A 118 12.95 22.80 5.39
N ASP A 119 12.85 23.30 6.62
CA ASP A 119 13.77 23.00 7.74
C ASP A 119 13.79 21.48 8.06
N TRP A 120 14.83 20.81 7.57
CA TRP A 120 15.05 19.38 7.78
C TRP A 120 15.35 19.09 9.24
N GLN A 121 16.19 19.90 9.90
CA GLN A 121 16.65 19.69 11.27
C GLN A 121 15.46 19.62 12.24
N LYS A 122 14.50 20.55 12.10
CA LYS A 122 13.29 20.55 12.91
C LYS A 122 12.42 19.31 12.68
N ARG A 123 12.33 18.83 11.43
CA ARG A 123 11.56 17.61 11.08
C ARG A 123 12.26 16.36 11.58
N ALA A 124 13.57 16.26 11.42
CA ALA A 124 14.40 15.15 11.88
C ALA A 124 14.25 14.94 13.40
N LEU A 125 14.27 16.02 14.19
CA LEU A 125 14.01 15.95 15.65
C LEU A 125 12.61 15.38 15.96
N CYS A 126 11.61 15.79 15.18
CA CYS A 126 10.25 15.29 15.33
C CYS A 126 10.14 13.81 14.95
N TYR A 127 10.75 13.42 13.82
CA TYR A 127 10.79 12.03 13.35
C TYR A 127 11.53 11.13 14.34
N ASP A 128 12.71 11.53 14.83
CA ASP A 128 13.47 10.77 15.85
C ASP A 128 12.65 10.61 17.13
N SER A 129 12.00 11.67 17.59
CA SER A 129 11.12 11.60 18.77
C SER A 129 9.97 10.60 18.56
N CYS A 130 9.39 10.55 17.36
CA CYS A 130 8.35 9.58 17.03
C CYS A 130 8.92 8.15 17.01
N LEU A 131 10.07 7.94 16.36
CA LEU A 131 10.73 6.64 16.26
C LEU A 131 11.11 6.09 17.64
N LYS A 132 11.69 6.89 18.53
CA LYS A 132 11.99 6.50 19.93
C LYS A 132 10.75 6.07 20.69
N ARG A 133 9.61 6.75 20.47
CA ARG A 133 8.34 6.44 21.15
C ARG A 133 7.71 5.13 20.67
N SER A 134 8.11 4.60 19.53
CA SER A 134 7.69 3.24 19.11
C SER A 134 8.23 2.14 20.05
N ARG A 135 9.24 2.45 20.89
CA ARG A 135 9.83 1.55 21.90
C ARG A 135 10.22 0.17 21.34
N GLY A 136 10.85 0.15 20.16
CA GLY A 136 11.35 -1.10 19.57
C GLY A 136 10.30 -1.93 18.84
N ARG A 137 9.05 -1.45 18.73
CA ARG A 137 7.99 -2.17 17.99
C ARG A 137 8.23 -2.10 16.49
N GLN A 138 7.65 -3.06 15.77
CA GLN A 138 7.70 -3.07 14.30
C GLN A 138 7.10 -1.80 13.70
N LEU A 139 7.83 -1.21 12.75
CA LEU A 139 7.52 0.05 12.09
C LEU A 139 6.98 -0.19 10.68
N SER A 140 5.99 0.62 10.29
CA SER A 140 5.61 0.85 8.90
C SER A 140 5.95 2.29 8.54
N LEU A 141 6.83 2.45 7.56
CA LEU A 141 7.33 3.76 7.15
C LEU A 141 6.96 4.06 5.71
N THR A 142 6.59 5.31 5.44
CA THR A 142 6.48 5.87 4.09
C THR A 142 7.48 6.98 3.92
N LEU A 143 8.36 6.87 2.93
CA LEU A 143 9.38 7.85 2.61
C LEU A 143 9.00 8.56 1.32
N GLU A 144 8.85 9.89 1.38
CA GLU A 144 8.75 10.75 0.20
C GLU A 144 10.17 11.23 -0.14
N CYS A 145 10.80 10.54 -1.11
CA CYS A 145 12.16 10.84 -1.58
C CYS A 145 12.10 11.94 -2.66
N TYR A 146 12.87 13.00 -2.43
CA TYR A 146 13.22 14.06 -3.37
C TYR A 146 14.76 14.09 -3.48
N ASP A 147 15.33 14.93 -4.34
CA ASP A 147 16.80 15.01 -4.51
C ASP A 147 17.53 15.47 -3.22
N ASP A 148 16.84 16.19 -2.33
CA ASP A 148 17.42 16.77 -1.11
C ASP A 148 17.32 15.84 0.13
N ASN A 149 18.30 15.97 1.03
CA ASN A 149 18.35 15.39 2.38
C ASN A 149 18.32 13.84 2.50
N LEU A 150 18.64 13.12 1.42
CA LEU A 150 18.57 11.65 1.43
C LEU A 150 19.60 11.00 2.37
N THR A 151 20.80 11.57 2.46
CA THR A 151 21.88 11.11 3.36
C THR A 151 21.48 11.29 4.82
N GLU A 152 20.86 12.41 5.14
CA GLU A 152 20.39 12.73 6.47
C GLU A 152 19.19 11.87 6.87
N LEU A 153 18.30 11.55 5.93
CA LEU A 153 17.24 10.58 6.16
C LEU A 153 17.82 9.19 6.45
N GLN A 154 18.84 8.77 5.72
CA GLN A 154 19.52 7.50 5.96
C GLN A 154 20.19 7.47 7.34
N SER A 155 20.87 8.55 7.74
CA SER A 155 21.50 8.63 9.06
C SER A 155 20.49 8.58 10.21
N LEU A 156 19.33 9.24 10.04
CA LEU A 156 18.20 9.19 10.98
C LEU A 156 17.62 7.78 11.12
N LEU A 157 17.48 7.04 10.01
CA LEU A 157 16.85 5.72 9.98
C LEU A 157 17.78 4.60 10.43
N ARG A 158 19.10 4.78 10.35
CA ARG A 158 20.13 3.77 10.65
C ARG A 158 19.89 2.99 11.97
N PRO A 159 19.51 3.62 13.10
CA PRO A 159 19.26 2.89 14.36
C PRO A 159 18.00 2.02 14.34
N TYR A 160 17.10 2.25 13.39
CA TYR A 160 15.75 1.67 13.38
C TYR A 160 15.55 0.67 12.23
N VAL A 161 16.53 0.45 11.36
CA VAL A 161 16.40 -0.39 10.15
C VAL A 161 15.90 -1.81 10.43
N ASN A 162 16.27 -2.40 11.57
CA ASN A 162 15.83 -3.74 11.98
C ASN A 162 14.39 -3.78 12.50
N GLN A 163 13.82 -2.62 12.87
CA GLN A 163 12.45 -2.50 13.33
C GLN A 163 11.47 -2.29 12.16
N VAL A 164 11.95 -1.87 10.98
CA VAL A 164 11.10 -1.59 9.83
C VAL A 164 10.65 -2.89 9.18
N SER A 165 9.37 -3.23 9.34
CA SER A 165 8.74 -4.40 8.73
C SER A 165 8.03 -4.09 7.41
N SER A 166 7.60 -2.85 7.22
CA SER A 166 6.93 -2.38 6.00
C SER A 166 7.51 -1.03 5.60
N LEU A 167 8.00 -0.94 4.36
CA LEU A 167 8.61 0.27 3.81
C LEU A 167 7.94 0.64 2.49
N THR A 168 7.40 1.84 2.42
CA THR A 168 6.88 2.44 1.19
C THR A 168 7.79 3.59 0.77
N VAL A 169 8.38 3.50 -0.42
CA VAL A 169 9.21 4.56 -0.99
C VAL A 169 8.44 5.22 -2.14
N ARG A 170 8.24 6.53 -2.06
CA ARG A 170 7.63 7.36 -3.11
C ARG A 170 8.69 8.25 -3.72
N ILE A 171 9.01 8.00 -4.97
CA ILE A 171 10.08 8.67 -5.70
C ILE A 171 9.47 9.79 -6.54
N PHE A 172 9.87 11.03 -6.24
CA PHE A 172 9.42 12.23 -6.94
C PHE A 172 10.48 12.87 -7.85
N SER A 173 11.71 12.34 -7.85
CA SER A 173 12.81 12.80 -8.70
C SER A 173 13.58 11.63 -9.32
N GLY A 174 14.36 11.88 -10.37
CA GLY A 174 15.04 10.84 -11.16
C GLY A 174 16.28 10.22 -10.51
N ILE A 175 16.74 10.74 -9.37
CA ILE A 175 17.92 10.24 -8.66
C ILE A 175 17.49 9.16 -7.66
N CYS A 176 18.25 8.07 -7.63
CA CYS A 176 18.05 6.90 -6.78
C CYS A 176 17.80 7.31 -5.32
N CYS A 177 16.80 6.69 -4.66
CA CYS A 177 16.71 6.81 -3.21
C CYS A 177 17.84 5.92 -2.62
N PRO A 178 18.86 6.47 -1.93
CA PRO A 178 20.09 5.77 -1.51
C PRO A 178 19.85 4.70 -0.43
N LEU A 179 18.60 4.50 -0.04
CA LEU A 179 18.20 3.46 0.90
C LEU A 179 18.08 2.15 0.15
N ALA A 180 19.17 1.39 0.13
CA ALA A 180 19.16 0.02 -0.36
C ALA A 180 18.18 -0.79 0.49
N ALA A 181 17.24 -1.50 -0.14
CA ALA A 181 16.33 -2.39 0.58
C ALA A 181 17.09 -3.38 1.48
N ALA A 182 18.31 -3.76 1.08
CA ALA A 182 19.25 -4.59 1.83
C ALA A 182 19.57 -4.08 3.25
N ASP A 183 19.50 -2.76 3.49
CA ASP A 183 19.78 -2.17 4.81
C ASP A 183 18.73 -2.53 5.86
N PHE A 184 17.52 -2.89 5.42
CA PHE A 184 16.37 -3.15 6.29
C PHE A 184 16.24 -4.65 6.59
N GLY A 185 17.01 -5.15 7.57
CA GLY A 185 17.02 -6.57 7.95
C GLY A 185 15.66 -7.12 8.42
N GLY A 186 14.78 -6.26 8.95
CA GLY A 186 13.43 -6.61 9.39
C GLY A 186 12.34 -6.57 8.31
N LEU A 187 12.70 -6.21 7.06
CA LEU A 187 11.73 -5.88 6.03
C LEU A 187 10.95 -7.10 5.53
N ASN A 188 9.62 -7.03 5.61
CA ASN A 188 8.71 -8.06 5.13
C ASN A 188 7.91 -7.58 3.91
N GLU A 189 7.50 -6.31 3.90
CA GLU A 189 6.79 -5.67 2.79
C GLU A 189 7.58 -4.48 2.27
N PHE A 190 7.85 -4.48 0.96
CA PHE A 190 8.48 -3.36 0.27
C PHE A 190 7.57 -2.84 -0.84
N VAL A 191 7.28 -1.54 -0.82
CA VAL A 191 6.43 -0.87 -1.81
C VAL A 191 7.23 0.28 -2.42
N ILE A 192 7.30 0.33 -3.75
CA ILE A 192 7.89 1.44 -4.49
C ILE A 192 6.78 2.08 -5.33
N HIS A 193 6.66 3.40 -5.23
CA HIS A 193 5.86 4.23 -6.12
C HIS A 193 6.79 5.18 -6.87
N GLY A 194 6.62 5.29 -8.19
CA GLY A 194 7.36 6.27 -8.99
C GLY A 194 6.80 6.37 -10.40
N PHE A 195 7.18 7.42 -11.13
CA PHE A 195 6.82 7.64 -12.54
C PHE A 195 8.03 7.57 -13.48
N TYR A 196 9.16 7.09 -12.97
CA TYR A 196 10.48 7.16 -13.60
C TYR A 196 10.96 5.77 -14.08
N PRO A 197 11.90 5.71 -15.02
CA PRO A 197 12.42 4.44 -15.55
C PRO A 197 12.97 3.54 -14.44
N VAL A 198 12.61 2.26 -14.49
CA VAL A 198 12.95 1.20 -13.51
C VAL A 198 14.45 1.10 -13.18
N LEU A 199 15.34 1.57 -14.06
CA LEU A 199 16.79 1.53 -13.86
C LEU A 199 17.20 2.15 -12.52
N ALA A 200 16.53 3.24 -12.10
CA ALA A 200 16.83 3.94 -10.85
C ALA A 200 16.58 3.10 -9.58
N VAL A 201 15.79 2.03 -9.68
CA VAL A 201 15.45 1.15 -8.53
C VAL A 201 15.90 -0.29 -8.74
N SER A 202 16.54 -0.59 -9.87
CA SER A 202 16.91 -1.95 -10.29
C SER A 202 17.82 -2.65 -9.28
N GLU A 203 18.79 -1.94 -8.69
CA GLU A 203 19.67 -2.48 -7.65
C GLU A 203 18.90 -2.84 -6.37
N SER A 204 18.04 -1.92 -5.90
CA SER A 204 17.22 -2.11 -4.70
C SER A 204 16.28 -3.30 -4.80
N ILE A 205 15.67 -3.52 -5.97
CA ILE A 205 14.77 -4.66 -6.19
C ILE A 205 15.51 -5.93 -6.59
N GLY A 206 16.73 -5.83 -7.13
CA GLY A 206 17.57 -6.97 -7.48
C GLY A 206 18.23 -7.63 -6.26
N GLN A 207 18.39 -6.88 -5.15
CA GLN A 207 19.06 -7.31 -3.92
C GLN A 207 18.15 -7.17 -2.70
N LEU A 208 16.98 -7.81 -2.73
CA LEU A 208 16.06 -7.79 -1.60
C LEU A 208 16.60 -8.61 -0.42
N PRO A 209 16.36 -8.17 0.83
CA PRO A 209 16.59 -9.01 2.00
C PRO A 209 15.83 -10.35 1.91
N PRO A 210 16.38 -11.45 2.45
CA PRO A 210 15.76 -12.78 2.38
C PRO A 210 14.41 -12.87 3.12
N ASN A 211 14.15 -11.92 4.02
CA ASN A 211 12.92 -11.82 4.81
C ASN A 211 11.75 -11.20 4.03
N VAL A 212 12.00 -10.52 2.90
CA VAL A 212 10.94 -9.87 2.13
C VAL A 212 10.01 -10.93 1.56
N ARG A 213 8.71 -10.78 1.85
CA ARG A 213 7.63 -11.66 1.37
C ARG A 213 6.70 -10.97 0.39
N SER A 214 6.61 -9.63 0.43
CA SER A 214 5.73 -8.84 -0.41
C SER A 214 6.50 -7.72 -1.09
N LEU A 215 6.45 -7.68 -2.43
CA LEU A 215 6.99 -6.59 -3.23
C LEU A 215 5.87 -5.97 -4.08
N LYS A 216 5.72 -4.65 -4.02
CA LYS A 216 4.74 -3.91 -4.82
C LYS A 216 5.42 -2.76 -5.56
N LEU A 217 5.37 -2.78 -6.89
CA LEU A 217 5.94 -1.78 -7.78
C LEU A 217 4.80 -1.04 -8.48
N LYS A 218 4.45 0.13 -7.94
CA LYS A 218 3.29 0.92 -8.37
C LYS A 218 3.75 2.04 -9.29
N ASN A 219 3.15 2.12 -10.47
CA ASN A 219 3.50 3.06 -11.55
C ASN A 219 4.94 2.88 -12.08
N VAL A 220 5.58 1.76 -11.73
CA VAL A 220 6.95 1.41 -12.12
C VAL A 220 6.91 0.20 -13.06
N ALA A 221 7.22 0.42 -14.34
CA ALA A 221 7.16 -0.61 -15.39
C ALA A 221 8.47 -1.41 -15.47
N LEU A 222 8.41 -2.70 -15.16
CA LEU A 222 9.51 -3.64 -15.30
C LEU A 222 9.62 -4.14 -16.74
N THR A 223 10.78 -3.89 -17.34
CA THR A 223 11.14 -4.42 -18.66
C THR A 223 11.91 -5.74 -18.53
N VAL A 224 11.86 -6.55 -19.59
CA VAL A 224 12.61 -7.81 -19.71
C VAL A 224 14.12 -7.63 -19.51
N HIS A 225 14.67 -6.53 -20.02
CA HIS A 225 16.09 -6.21 -19.90
C HIS A 225 16.50 -6.11 -18.42
N VAL A 226 15.67 -5.48 -17.59
CA VAL A 226 15.97 -5.30 -16.17
C VAL A 226 15.77 -6.61 -15.40
N LEU A 227 14.74 -7.39 -15.72
CA LEU A 227 14.58 -8.72 -15.10
C LEU A 227 15.77 -9.65 -15.42
N SER A 228 16.36 -9.50 -16.60
CA SER A 228 17.53 -10.27 -17.04
C SER A 228 18.81 -9.91 -16.28
N SER A 229 18.94 -8.68 -15.78
CA SER A 229 20.14 -8.25 -15.02
C SER A 229 20.16 -8.77 -13.58
N PHE A 230 19.03 -9.23 -13.06
CA PHE A 230 18.95 -9.75 -11.69
C PHE A 230 19.56 -11.14 -11.58
N LYS A 231 20.22 -11.40 -10.44
CA LYS A 231 20.70 -12.73 -10.08
C LYS A 231 19.52 -13.73 -10.09
N PRO A 232 19.74 -14.98 -10.53
CA PRO A 232 18.72 -16.02 -10.44
C PRO A 232 18.18 -16.12 -9.01
N LEU A 233 16.86 -16.31 -8.88
CA LEU A 233 16.18 -16.48 -7.58
C LEU A 233 16.28 -15.28 -6.61
N SER A 234 16.60 -14.07 -7.10
CA SER A 234 16.57 -12.84 -6.29
C SER A 234 15.23 -12.62 -5.57
N TRP A 235 14.15 -13.19 -6.11
CA TRP A 235 12.77 -13.09 -5.60
C TRP A 235 12.20 -14.41 -5.08
N ALA A 236 13.05 -15.40 -4.79
CA ALA A 236 12.58 -16.71 -4.35
C ALA A 236 11.82 -16.70 -3.02
N GLY A 237 12.09 -15.71 -2.16
CA GLY A 237 11.38 -15.50 -0.91
C GLY A 237 10.00 -14.85 -1.05
N LEU A 238 9.65 -14.31 -2.23
CA LEU A 238 8.40 -13.58 -2.41
C LEU A 238 7.19 -14.52 -2.46
N THR A 239 6.15 -14.12 -1.75
CA THR A 239 4.82 -14.76 -1.72
C THR A 239 3.76 -13.88 -2.35
N ASN A 240 3.97 -12.56 -2.36
CA ASN A 240 3.08 -11.56 -2.93
C ASN A 240 3.88 -10.63 -3.85
N LEU A 241 3.39 -10.43 -5.07
CA LEU A 241 4.02 -9.58 -6.06
C LEU A 241 2.98 -8.76 -6.81
N GLU A 242 3.17 -7.44 -6.85
CA GLU A 242 2.36 -6.51 -7.64
C GLU A 242 3.29 -5.64 -8.46
N LEU A 243 3.09 -5.56 -9.77
CA LEU A 243 3.95 -4.78 -10.65
C LEU A 243 3.31 -4.47 -11.99
N ILE A 244 3.93 -3.57 -12.74
CA ILE A 244 3.65 -3.33 -14.15
C ILE A 244 4.68 -4.09 -14.99
N LEU A 245 4.23 -4.91 -15.94
CA LEU A 245 5.12 -5.58 -16.90
C LEU A 245 5.03 -4.89 -18.26
N ASP A 246 6.20 -4.70 -18.88
CA ASP A 246 6.32 -4.20 -20.24
C ASP A 246 7.34 -5.00 -21.05
N GLY A 247 7.13 -5.06 -22.37
CA GLY A 247 7.98 -5.77 -23.33
C GLY A 247 7.57 -7.21 -23.66
N PRO A 248 8.37 -7.91 -24.50
CA PRO A 248 8.04 -9.24 -25.02
C PRO A 248 8.37 -10.36 -24.02
N ASN A 249 7.37 -11.16 -23.64
CA ASN A 249 7.51 -12.35 -22.79
C ASN A 249 8.20 -12.16 -21.40
N PRO A 250 7.93 -11.07 -20.63
CA PRO A 250 8.49 -10.91 -19.28
C PRO A 250 7.90 -11.91 -18.27
N PHE A 251 6.68 -12.39 -18.51
CA PHE A 251 5.91 -13.17 -17.55
C PHE A 251 6.56 -14.51 -17.18
N ALA A 252 7.03 -15.28 -18.15
CA ALA A 252 7.66 -16.57 -17.88
C ALA A 252 9.00 -16.42 -17.13
N GLN A 253 9.77 -15.37 -17.46
CA GLN A 253 11.02 -15.06 -16.76
C GLN A 253 10.78 -14.61 -15.32
N LEU A 254 9.71 -13.86 -15.10
CA LEU A 254 9.25 -13.43 -13.79
C LEU A 254 8.89 -14.63 -12.91
N LEU A 255 8.01 -15.52 -13.40
CA LEU A 255 7.57 -16.67 -12.61
C LEU A 255 8.72 -17.63 -12.26
N ARG A 256 9.74 -17.76 -13.12
CA ARG A 256 10.96 -18.54 -12.80
C ARG A 256 11.76 -17.98 -11.62
N ARG A 257 11.65 -16.68 -11.32
CA ARG A 257 12.36 -16.03 -10.22
C ARG A 257 11.60 -16.09 -8.90
N CYS A 258 10.31 -16.39 -8.94
CA CYS A 258 9.43 -16.38 -7.77
C CYS A 258 8.79 -17.75 -7.49
N PRO A 259 9.55 -18.85 -7.30
CA PRO A 259 8.99 -20.20 -7.14
C PRO A 259 8.00 -20.36 -5.98
N ASN A 260 8.03 -19.47 -4.99
CA ASN A 260 7.16 -19.49 -3.81
C ASN A 260 5.96 -18.53 -3.89
N LEU A 261 5.69 -17.96 -5.07
CA LEU A 261 4.64 -16.96 -5.23
C LEU A 261 3.25 -17.54 -5.01
N SER A 262 2.47 -16.90 -4.14
CA SER A 262 1.09 -17.27 -3.78
C SER A 262 0.06 -16.30 -4.37
N SER A 263 0.40 -15.02 -4.49
CA SER A 263 -0.43 -13.98 -5.09
C SER A 263 0.38 -13.15 -6.08
N LEU A 264 -0.15 -12.98 -7.29
CA LEU A 264 0.43 -12.16 -8.35
C LEU A 264 -0.61 -11.17 -8.86
N THR A 265 -0.23 -9.89 -8.93
CA THR A 265 -1.01 -8.84 -9.59
C THR A 265 -0.15 -8.21 -10.69
N ILE A 266 -0.65 -8.23 -11.93
CA ILE A 266 -0.01 -7.55 -13.06
C ILE A 266 -0.90 -6.43 -13.55
N VAL A 267 -0.31 -5.25 -13.67
CA VAL A 267 -0.98 -4.04 -14.17
C VAL A 267 -0.36 -3.64 -15.51
N GLY A 268 -1.16 -3.15 -16.46
CA GLY A 268 -0.69 -2.60 -17.74
C GLY A 268 -0.97 -3.49 -18.95
N LYS A 269 -0.11 -3.40 -19.97
CA LYS A 269 -0.28 -4.13 -21.24
C LYS A 269 0.17 -5.58 -21.07
N PHE A 270 -0.79 -6.50 -21.08
CA PHE A 270 -0.48 -7.93 -21.08
C PHE A 270 -0.30 -8.43 -22.52
N THR A 271 0.95 -8.64 -22.92
CA THR A 271 1.36 -9.18 -24.24
C THR A 271 1.30 -10.71 -24.24
N ALA A 272 1.20 -11.33 -25.42
CA ALA A 272 1.19 -12.78 -25.57
C ALA A 272 2.44 -13.42 -24.94
N ILE A 273 2.26 -14.57 -24.30
CA ILE A 273 3.36 -15.36 -23.75
C ILE A 273 3.93 -16.22 -24.85
N GLN A 274 4.92 -15.69 -25.56
CA GLN A 274 5.67 -16.42 -26.58
C GLN A 274 6.70 -17.34 -25.91
N THR A 275 6.26 -18.43 -25.31
CA THR A 275 7.17 -19.47 -24.83
C THR A 275 7.03 -20.73 -25.65
N SER A 276 8.15 -21.25 -26.13
CA SER A 276 8.23 -22.58 -26.76
C SER A 276 7.95 -23.73 -25.78
N LYS A 277 7.98 -23.48 -24.47
CA LYS A 277 7.80 -24.49 -23.42
C LYS A 277 6.74 -24.06 -22.41
N ALA A 278 5.76 -24.93 -22.17
CA ALA A 278 4.76 -24.74 -21.14
C ALA A 278 5.41 -24.54 -19.76
N PHE A 279 4.91 -23.57 -19.01
CA PHE A 279 5.39 -23.19 -17.69
C PHE A 279 4.34 -23.53 -16.63
N ILE A 280 4.77 -24.22 -15.57
CA ILE A 280 3.90 -24.62 -14.46
C ILE A 280 4.33 -23.85 -13.22
N HIS A 281 3.40 -23.14 -12.57
CA HIS A 281 3.68 -22.52 -11.28
C HIS A 281 2.95 -23.28 -10.15
N PRO A 282 3.67 -24.00 -9.27
CA PRO A 282 3.04 -24.95 -8.37
C PRO A 282 2.34 -24.30 -7.17
N LYS A 283 2.61 -23.04 -6.84
CA LYS A 283 2.12 -22.42 -5.59
C LYS A 283 1.18 -21.23 -5.77
N LEU A 284 0.94 -20.80 -7.01
CA LEU A 284 0.17 -19.57 -7.25
C LEU A 284 -1.31 -19.84 -7.00
N GLN A 285 -1.91 -19.13 -6.05
CA GLN A 285 -3.29 -19.28 -5.62
C GLN A 285 -4.17 -18.12 -6.07
N THR A 286 -3.62 -16.91 -6.13
CA THR A 286 -4.33 -15.73 -6.59
C THR A 286 -3.61 -15.11 -7.77
N PHE A 287 -4.34 -14.86 -8.86
CA PHE A 287 -3.79 -14.19 -10.03
C PHE A 287 -4.73 -13.06 -10.49
N ARG A 288 -4.22 -11.83 -10.47
CA ARG A 288 -4.95 -10.63 -10.89
C ARG A 288 -4.27 -9.99 -12.08
N ILE A 289 -5.08 -9.61 -13.06
CA ILE A 289 -4.64 -8.84 -14.23
C ILE A 289 -5.49 -7.60 -14.38
N SER A 290 -4.85 -6.45 -14.60
CA SER A 290 -5.51 -5.17 -14.80
C SER A 290 -4.90 -4.40 -15.96
N GLY A 291 -5.71 -3.96 -16.90
CA GLY A 291 -5.25 -3.16 -18.06
C GLY A 291 -5.56 -3.82 -19.39
N ASN A 292 -5.33 -3.09 -20.49
CA ASN A 292 -5.77 -3.51 -21.82
C ASN A 292 -5.09 -4.81 -22.27
N LEU A 293 -5.91 -5.84 -22.50
CA LEU A 293 -5.51 -6.99 -23.28
C LEU A 293 -5.59 -6.53 -24.75
N HIS A 294 -4.47 -6.15 -25.37
CA HIS A 294 -4.47 -5.86 -26.81
C HIS A 294 -5.01 -7.08 -27.58
N VAL A 295 -5.87 -6.82 -28.57
CA VAL A 295 -6.65 -7.82 -29.33
C VAL A 295 -5.75 -8.74 -30.16
N ASP A 296 -4.57 -8.26 -30.58
CA ASP A 296 -3.67 -8.96 -31.51
C ASP A 296 -2.84 -10.09 -30.87
N SER A 297 -3.10 -10.44 -29.61
CA SER A 297 -2.31 -11.41 -28.85
C SER A 297 -3.18 -12.59 -28.44
N ILE A 298 -3.47 -13.44 -29.43
CA ILE A 298 -3.86 -14.84 -29.25
C ILE A 298 -2.71 -15.52 -28.46
N ASP A 299 -2.98 -16.47 -27.57
CA ASP A 299 -1.99 -17.29 -26.82
C ASP A 299 -1.58 -16.81 -25.40
N LYS A 300 -2.22 -15.77 -24.85
CA LYS A 300 -1.87 -15.20 -23.52
C LYS A 300 -1.82 -16.21 -22.39
N PHE A 301 -2.68 -17.22 -22.41
CA PHE A 301 -2.73 -18.24 -21.38
C PHE A 301 -2.18 -19.60 -21.80
N LYS A 302 -1.94 -19.87 -23.10
CA LYS A 302 -1.58 -21.21 -23.61
C LYS A 302 -0.30 -21.77 -22.99
N ALA A 303 0.63 -20.87 -22.70
CA ALA A 303 1.93 -21.18 -22.14
C ALA A 303 1.96 -21.49 -20.64
N ILE A 304 0.88 -21.24 -19.89
CA ILE A 304 0.90 -21.33 -18.41
C ILE A 304 -0.04 -22.42 -17.92
N THR A 305 0.34 -23.08 -16.84
CA THR A 305 -0.50 -24.00 -16.06
C THR A 305 -0.38 -23.61 -14.58
N LEU A 306 -1.52 -23.33 -13.94
CA LEU A 306 -1.59 -22.88 -12.53
C LEU A 306 -2.46 -23.84 -11.70
N PRO A 307 -1.93 -25.02 -11.31
CA PRO A 307 -2.75 -26.09 -10.71
C PRO A 307 -3.37 -25.76 -9.35
N ASN A 308 -2.78 -24.81 -8.60
CA ASN A 308 -3.28 -24.42 -7.29
C ASN A 308 -4.03 -23.07 -7.29
N LEU A 309 -4.44 -22.59 -8.47
CA LEU A 309 -5.20 -21.36 -8.59
C LEU A 309 -6.60 -21.49 -7.93
N ARG A 310 -6.92 -20.54 -7.06
CA ARG A 310 -8.19 -20.44 -6.33
C ARG A 310 -8.96 -19.17 -6.66
N ALA A 311 -8.27 -18.06 -6.89
CA ALA A 311 -8.89 -16.78 -7.17
C ALA A 311 -8.29 -16.14 -8.43
N PHE A 312 -9.15 -15.69 -9.33
CA PHE A 312 -8.75 -14.95 -10.52
C PHE A 312 -9.55 -13.65 -10.65
N GLU A 313 -8.84 -12.54 -10.92
CA GLU A 313 -9.46 -11.24 -11.18
C GLU A 313 -8.95 -10.66 -12.50
N ALA A 314 -9.87 -10.24 -13.36
CA ALA A 314 -9.56 -9.47 -14.56
C ALA A 314 -10.27 -8.11 -14.53
N ARG A 315 -9.48 -7.05 -14.73
CA ARG A 315 -9.96 -5.67 -14.73
C ARG A 315 -9.52 -4.90 -15.98
N ASN A 316 -10.41 -4.07 -16.55
CA ASN A 316 -10.07 -3.16 -17.65
C ASN A 316 -9.41 -3.85 -18.86
N THR A 317 -9.81 -5.10 -19.15
CA THR A 317 -9.12 -5.92 -20.14
C THR A 317 -9.55 -5.68 -21.58
N GLY A 318 -10.61 -4.91 -21.84
CA GLY A 318 -11.23 -4.84 -23.17
C GLY A 318 -11.94 -6.15 -23.51
N GLN A 319 -11.78 -6.66 -24.74
CA GLN A 319 -12.37 -7.93 -25.16
C GLN A 319 -11.74 -9.10 -24.41
N TRP A 320 -12.57 -9.88 -23.71
CA TRP A 320 -12.12 -11.02 -22.91
C TRP A 320 -11.86 -12.26 -23.80
N PRO A 321 -10.66 -12.88 -23.74
CA PRO A 321 -10.36 -14.08 -24.52
C PRO A 321 -10.95 -15.33 -23.85
N HIS A 322 -12.27 -15.48 -23.93
CA HIS A 322 -13.04 -16.53 -23.25
C HIS A 322 -12.50 -17.94 -23.48
N GLU A 323 -12.32 -18.34 -24.75
CA GLU A 323 -11.89 -19.70 -25.12
C GLU A 323 -10.47 -20.02 -24.64
N ASP A 324 -9.53 -19.08 -24.79
CA ASP A 324 -8.15 -19.26 -24.32
C ASP A 324 -8.10 -19.40 -22.80
N PHE A 325 -8.89 -18.60 -22.07
CA PHE A 325 -8.96 -18.69 -20.62
C PHE A 325 -9.62 -19.99 -20.16
N LYS A 326 -10.71 -20.40 -20.81
CA LYS A 326 -11.38 -21.68 -20.55
C LYS A 326 -10.43 -22.86 -20.76
N ALA A 327 -9.72 -22.89 -21.89
CA ALA A 327 -8.70 -23.90 -22.18
C ALA A 327 -7.57 -23.90 -21.14
N PHE A 328 -7.18 -22.73 -20.63
CA PHE A 328 -6.24 -22.60 -19.54
C PHE A 328 -6.73 -23.17 -18.22
N LEU A 329 -7.99 -22.91 -17.84
CA LEU A 329 -8.58 -23.47 -16.62
C LEU A 329 -8.66 -24.99 -16.70
N THR A 330 -9.14 -25.53 -17.82
CA THR A 330 -9.20 -26.98 -18.07
C THR A 330 -7.81 -27.62 -18.00
N ARG A 331 -6.81 -27.02 -18.66
CA ARG A 331 -5.43 -27.52 -18.63
C ARG A 331 -4.80 -27.43 -17.24
N SER A 332 -5.13 -26.38 -16.49
CA SER A 332 -4.60 -26.19 -15.13
C SER A 332 -5.17 -27.17 -14.12
N GLN A 333 -6.36 -27.72 -14.35
CA GLN A 333 -7.04 -28.62 -13.40
C GLN A 333 -7.12 -28.02 -11.99
N CYS A 334 -7.26 -26.70 -11.92
CA CYS A 334 -7.28 -25.94 -10.67
C CYS A 334 -8.62 -26.09 -9.94
N ARG A 335 -8.70 -25.60 -8.69
CA ARG A 335 -9.95 -25.53 -7.92
C ARG A 335 -10.34 -24.07 -7.74
N LEU A 336 -10.86 -23.48 -8.82
CA LEU A 336 -11.21 -22.06 -8.81
C LEU A 336 -12.43 -21.84 -7.90
N GLU A 337 -12.23 -21.05 -6.86
CA GLU A 337 -13.23 -20.67 -5.85
C GLU A 337 -13.84 -19.30 -6.18
N SER A 338 -13.06 -18.37 -6.73
CA SER A 338 -13.50 -17.01 -7.04
C SER A 338 -13.06 -16.55 -8.45
N LEU A 339 -14.01 -16.01 -9.21
CA LEU A 339 -13.76 -15.39 -10.52
C LEU A 339 -14.44 -14.02 -10.59
N LEU A 340 -13.63 -12.96 -10.65
CA LEU A 340 -14.10 -11.58 -10.68
C LEU A 340 -13.73 -10.91 -12.02
N PHE A 341 -14.74 -10.38 -12.69
CA PHE A 341 -14.59 -9.49 -13.83
C PHE A 341 -15.06 -8.08 -13.48
N SER A 342 -14.22 -7.07 -13.68
CA SER A 342 -14.53 -5.68 -13.31
C SER A 342 -13.98 -4.66 -14.30
N GLY A 343 -14.44 -3.41 -14.23
CA GLY A 343 -13.87 -2.33 -15.05
C GLY A 343 -14.08 -2.52 -16.56
N GLY A 344 -15.33 -2.73 -17.00
CA GLY A 344 -15.65 -2.77 -18.43
C GLY A 344 -15.36 -4.10 -19.14
N VAL A 345 -14.98 -5.15 -18.40
CA VAL A 345 -14.91 -6.51 -18.97
C VAL A 345 -16.32 -7.05 -19.19
N VAL A 346 -16.67 -7.32 -20.45
CA VAL A 346 -17.98 -7.83 -20.84
C VAL A 346 -17.88 -9.33 -21.08
N ILE A 347 -18.69 -10.10 -20.35
CA ILE A 347 -18.89 -11.54 -20.57
C ILE A 347 -20.38 -11.83 -20.74
N THR A 348 -20.73 -12.69 -21.68
CA THR A 348 -22.12 -13.07 -21.95
C THR A 348 -22.64 -14.04 -20.88
N ASN A 349 -23.97 -14.15 -20.75
CA ASN A 349 -24.57 -15.13 -19.84
C ASN A 349 -24.20 -16.58 -20.20
N GLY A 350 -24.02 -16.88 -21.50
CA GLY A 350 -23.53 -18.18 -21.95
C GLY A 350 -22.12 -18.48 -21.43
N GLN A 351 -21.20 -17.52 -21.57
CA GLN A 351 -19.83 -17.64 -21.05
C GLN A 351 -19.79 -17.82 -19.53
N ARG A 352 -20.68 -17.11 -18.79
CA ARG A 352 -20.83 -17.29 -17.34
C ARG A 352 -21.26 -18.70 -16.99
N ALA A 353 -22.28 -19.22 -17.68
CA ALA A 353 -22.79 -20.57 -17.45
C ALA A 353 -21.71 -21.64 -17.70
N GLU A 354 -20.85 -21.44 -18.72
CA GLU A 354 -19.73 -22.34 -18.99
C GLU A 354 -18.71 -22.38 -17.85
N TYR A 355 -18.37 -21.23 -17.22
CA TYR A 355 -17.44 -21.22 -16.09
C TYR A 355 -18.03 -21.88 -14.84
N VAL A 356 -19.32 -21.66 -14.57
CA VAL A 356 -20.02 -22.30 -13.45
C VAL A 356 -20.15 -23.81 -13.69
N ALA A 357 -20.35 -24.25 -14.94
CA ALA A 357 -20.37 -25.67 -15.28
C ALA A 357 -19.01 -26.35 -15.07
N LEU A 358 -17.90 -25.64 -15.32
CA LEU A 358 -16.55 -26.14 -15.03
C LEU A 358 -16.25 -26.18 -13.52
N PHE A 359 -16.81 -25.25 -12.75
CA PHE A 359 -16.56 -25.09 -11.32
C PHE A 359 -17.87 -24.83 -10.56
N PRO A 360 -18.57 -25.88 -10.09
CA PRO A 360 -19.88 -25.74 -9.46
C PRO A 360 -19.90 -24.88 -8.18
N SER A 361 -18.77 -24.80 -7.46
CA SER A 361 -18.60 -23.98 -6.25
C SER A 361 -18.06 -22.57 -6.52
N LEU A 362 -18.07 -22.12 -7.78
CA LEU A 362 -17.45 -20.85 -8.18
C LEU A 362 -18.30 -19.65 -7.76
N GLU A 363 -17.71 -18.75 -6.98
CA GLU A 363 -18.24 -17.41 -6.77
C GLU A 363 -17.85 -16.52 -7.97
N LEU A 364 -18.75 -16.46 -8.96
CA LEU A 364 -18.60 -15.59 -10.11
C LEU A 364 -19.23 -14.23 -9.86
N SER A 365 -18.42 -13.17 -9.86
CA SER A 365 -18.90 -11.80 -9.72
C SER A 365 -18.50 -10.95 -10.92
N THR A 366 -19.43 -10.11 -11.35
CA THR A 366 -19.19 -9.11 -12.40
C THR A 366 -19.57 -7.77 -11.82
N ASN A 367 -18.61 -6.86 -11.69
CA ASN A 367 -18.85 -5.53 -11.14
C ASN A 367 -18.81 -4.49 -12.27
N PRO A 368 -19.98 -4.07 -12.80
CA PRO A 368 -20.03 -2.99 -13.77
C PRO A 368 -19.71 -1.67 -13.06
N MET A 369 -18.53 -1.11 -13.37
CA MET A 369 -18.12 0.28 -13.06
C MET A 369 -18.36 0.77 -11.62
N ARG A 370 -17.37 0.61 -10.72
CA ARG A 370 -17.11 1.69 -9.74
C ARG A 370 -16.05 2.60 -10.35
N SER A 371 -16.50 3.73 -10.88
CA SER A 371 -15.67 4.88 -11.24
C SER A 371 -14.98 5.42 -9.97
N GLY A 372 -13.86 4.82 -9.60
CA GLY A 372 -12.95 5.31 -8.59
C GLY A 372 -11.58 5.43 -9.24
N ILE A 373 -11.28 6.63 -9.72
CA ILE A 373 -9.99 7.01 -10.28
C ILE A 373 -8.93 6.74 -9.19
N PHE A 374 -8.10 5.72 -9.40
CA PHE A 374 -6.80 5.62 -8.74
C PHE A 374 -5.78 5.54 -9.87
N ILE A 375 -5.24 6.72 -10.20
CA ILE A 375 -4.04 6.95 -11.02
C ILE A 375 -2.81 6.81 -10.12
#